data_AF-A0A938UA45-F1
#
_entry.id   AF-A0A938UA45-F1
#
_cell.length_a   1.000
_cell.length_b   1.000
_cell.length_c   1.000
_cell.angle_alpha   90.00
_cell.angle_beta   90.00
_cell.angle_gamma   90.00
#
_symmetry.space_group_name_H-M   'P 1'
#
loop_
_entity.id
_entity.type
_entity.pdbx_description
1 polymer ?
#
loop_
_entity_poly.entity_id
_entity_poly.type
_entity_poly.pdbx_seq_one_letter_code
_entity_poly.pdbx_strand_id
1 'polypeptide(L)'
;MISHSSNYHALDLSFLYFVLFSFVLIALILFILYFIDGLKEIKEYFRWRQYIIYVLGSLFILASFSLSYFLYLHGSLWLALSVLVIFNGVAAYFFFKASNMISDKNR
;
A
#
# COMPACT_ATOMS: atom_id res chain seq x y z
N MET A 1 -25.56 -34.76 -13.94
CA MET A 1 -25.85 -34.09 -12.66
C MET A 1 -24.60 -33.31 -12.28
N ILE A 2 -24.47 -32.10 -12.79
CA ILE A 2 -23.20 -31.33 -12.79
C ILE A 2 -23.42 -30.04 -11.99
N SER A 3 -22.44 -29.72 -11.15
CA SER A 3 -22.09 -28.38 -10.64
C SER A 3 -23.12 -27.61 -9.79
N HIS A 4 -23.53 -28.14 -8.63
CA HIS A 4 -23.98 -27.26 -7.54
C HIS A 4 -22.93 -27.14 -6.43
N SER A 5 -22.28 -28.21 -5.98
CA SER A 5 -21.35 -28.11 -4.84
C SER A 5 -20.05 -27.34 -5.14
N SER A 6 -19.57 -27.35 -6.39
CA SER A 6 -18.32 -26.66 -6.75
C SER A 6 -18.45 -25.13 -6.70
N ASN A 7 -19.62 -24.59 -7.03
CA ASN A 7 -19.86 -23.14 -7.02
C ASN A 7 -20.00 -22.61 -5.59
N TYR A 8 -20.61 -23.36 -4.67
CA TYR A 8 -20.69 -22.96 -3.27
C TYR A 8 -19.31 -22.91 -2.61
N HIS A 9 -18.44 -23.91 -2.85
CA HIS A 9 -17.07 -23.88 -2.33
C HIS A 9 -16.24 -22.72 -2.90
N ALA A 10 -16.41 -22.37 -4.18
CA ALA A 10 -15.71 -21.24 -4.79
C ALA A 10 -16.20 -19.89 -4.23
N LEU A 11 -17.50 -19.74 -3.96
CA LEU A 11 -18.07 -18.55 -3.32
C LEU A 11 -17.61 -18.40 -1.87
N ASP A 12 -17.55 -19.49 -1.10
CA ASP A 12 -17.03 -19.49 0.28
C ASP A 12 -15.55 -19.10 0.34
N LEU A 13 -14.73 -19.61 -0.59
CA LEU A 13 -13.32 -19.22 -0.67
C LEU A 13 -13.15 -17.74 -1.04
N SER A 14 -13.93 -17.26 -2.01
CA SER A 14 -13.88 -15.86 -2.46
C SER A 14 -14.31 -14.91 -1.35
N PHE A 15 -15.35 -15.27 -0.59
CA PHE A 15 -15.80 -14.52 0.57
C PHE A 15 -14.74 -14.51 1.69
N LEU A 16 -14.10 -15.65 1.96
CA LEU A 16 -13.01 -15.74 2.92
C LEU A 16 -11.83 -14.83 2.55
N TYR A 17 -11.43 -14.82 1.26
CA TYR A 17 -10.38 -13.91 0.78
C TYR A 17 -10.77 -12.44 0.90
N PHE A 18 -12.03 -12.09 0.61
CA PHE A 18 -12.53 -10.73 0.78
C PHE A 18 -12.49 -10.28 2.25
N VAL A 19 -12.89 -11.15 3.17
CA VAL A 19 -12.85 -10.87 4.62
C VAL A 19 -11.41 -10.68 5.08
N LEU A 20 -10.49 -11.58 4.72
CA LEU A 20 -9.06 -11.47 5.01
C LEU A 20 -8.46 -10.18 4.45
N PHE A 21 -8.78 -9.83 3.21
CA PHE A 21 -8.35 -8.59 2.57
C PHE A 21 -8.85 -7.36 3.33
N SER A 22 -10.10 -7.38 3.80
CA SER A 22 -10.69 -6.30 4.58
C SER A 22 -9.97 -6.12 5.93
N PHE A 23 -9.61 -7.21 6.62
CA PHE A 23 -8.79 -7.13 7.83
C PHE A 23 -7.40 -6.53 7.56
N VAL A 24 -6.75 -6.95 6.46
CA VAL A 24 -5.46 -6.40 6.04
C VAL A 24 -5.59 -4.91 5.74
N LEU A 25 -6.65 -4.48 5.06
CA LEU A 25 -6.93 -3.07 4.75
C LEU A 25 -7.15 -2.23 6.02
N ILE A 26 -7.93 -2.74 6.98
CA ILE A 26 -8.15 -2.07 8.27
C ILE A 26 -6.84 -1.97 9.05
N ALA A 27 -6.06 -3.06 9.12
CA ALA A 27 -4.75 -3.05 9.78
C ALA A 27 -3.79 -2.06 9.11
N LEU A 28 -3.82 -1.95 7.79
CA LEU A 28 -3.10 -0.93 7.02
C LEU A 28 -3.52 0.48 7.44
N ILE A 29 -4.81 0.78 7.49
CA ILE A 29 -5.32 2.10 7.90
C ILE A 29 -4.89 2.42 9.34
N LEU A 30 -5.03 1.47 10.27
CA LEU A 30 -4.59 1.64 11.65
C LEU A 30 -3.07 1.85 11.76
N PHE A 31 -2.29 1.10 10.99
CA PHE A 31 -0.84 1.26 10.91
C PHE A 31 -0.47 2.64 10.36
N ILE A 32 -1.19 3.13 9.36
CA ILE A 32 -1.00 4.47 8.79
C ILE A 32 -1.29 5.55 9.82
N LEU A 33 -2.40 5.44 10.56
CA LEU A 33 -2.76 6.40 11.61
C LEU A 33 -1.69 6.39 12.72
N TYR A 34 -1.28 5.21 13.17
CA TYR A 34 -0.20 5.05 14.15
C TYR A 34 1.13 5.63 13.64
N PHE A 35 1.49 5.38 12.38
CA PHE A 35 2.71 5.87 11.77
C PHE A 35 2.68 7.40 11.61
N ILE A 36 1.54 7.98 11.24
CA ILE A 36 1.32 9.43 11.21
C ILE A 36 1.51 10.02 12.61
N ASP A 37 0.96 9.40 13.66
CA ASP A 37 1.12 9.89 15.02
C ASP A 37 2.57 9.76 15.52
N GLY A 38 3.23 8.62 15.32
CA GLY A 38 4.65 8.44 15.68
C GLY A 38 5.58 9.39 14.92
N LEU A 39 5.28 9.70 13.66
CA LEU A 39 6.07 10.66 12.89
C LEU A 39 5.83 12.13 13.31
N LYS A 40 4.69 12.47 13.94
CA LYS A 40 4.48 13.83 14.47
C LYS A 40 5.49 14.17 15.56
N GLU A 41 5.98 13.18 16.31
CA GLU A 41 7.02 13.35 17.33
C GLU A 41 8.38 13.72 16.70
N ILE A 42 8.63 13.31 15.46
CA ILE A 42 9.89 13.56 14.72
C ILE A 42 9.86 14.92 13.98
N LYS A 43 8.76 15.69 14.09
CA LYS A 43 8.58 16.98 13.40
C LYS A 43 9.68 18.01 13.66
N GLU A 44 10.40 17.92 14.76
CA GLU A 44 11.50 18.86 15.06
C GLU A 44 12.64 18.81 14.03
N TYR A 45 12.79 17.70 13.31
CA TYR A 45 13.92 17.50 12.37
C TYR A 45 13.54 17.65 10.89
N PHE A 46 12.25 17.55 10.54
CA PHE A 46 11.78 17.56 9.16
C PHE A 46 10.79 18.69 8.87
N ARG A 47 10.94 19.37 7.73
CA ARG A 47 9.92 20.33 7.27
C ARG A 47 8.62 19.59 6.94
N TRP A 48 7.47 20.19 7.29
CA TRP A 48 6.12 19.62 7.05
C TRP A 48 5.90 19.11 5.62
N ARG A 49 6.50 19.76 4.62
CA ARG A 49 6.41 19.32 3.21
C ARG A 49 7.18 18.03 2.92
N GLN A 50 8.37 17.83 3.49
CA GLN A 50 9.15 16.59 3.35
C GLN A 50 8.45 15.44 4.08
N TYR A 51 7.90 15.75 5.26
CA TYR A 51 7.08 14.84 6.05
C TYR A 51 5.93 14.26 5.23
N ILE A 52 5.13 15.13 4.58
CA ILE A 52 3.99 14.68 3.76
C ILE A 52 4.46 13.77 2.61
N ILE A 53 5.58 14.11 1.96
CA ILE A 53 6.10 13.34 0.82
C ILE A 53 6.61 11.97 1.26
N TYR A 54 7.30 11.86 2.41
CA TYR A 54 7.74 10.57 2.96
C TYR A 54 6.55 9.68 3.33
N VAL A 55 5.54 10.24 4.00
CA VAL A 55 4.32 9.50 4.33
C VAL A 55 3.62 8.99 3.07
N LEU A 56 3.48 9.83 2.04
CA LEU A 56 2.92 9.44 0.74
C LEU A 56 3.70 8.29 0.09
N GLY A 57 5.04 8.35 0.09
CA GLY A 57 5.88 7.28 -0.45
C GLY A 57 5.65 5.94 0.26
N SER A 58 5.68 5.95 1.60
CA SER A 58 5.43 4.74 2.40
C SER A 58 4.02 4.18 2.17
N LEU A 59 3.01 5.06 2.06
CA LEU A 59 1.64 4.69 1.75
C LEU A 59 1.51 3.97 0.40
N PHE A 60 2.20 4.46 -0.62
CA PHE A 60 2.18 3.84 -1.94
C PHE A 60 2.77 2.43 -1.92
N ILE A 61 3.86 2.20 -1.18
CA ILE A 61 4.45 0.86 -1.00
C ILE A 61 3.46 -0.06 -0.31
N LEU A 62 2.91 0.38 0.82
CA LEU A 62 1.97 -0.41 1.61
C LEU A 62 0.69 -0.75 0.84
N ALA A 63 0.12 0.22 0.12
CA ALA A 63 -1.04 0.00 -0.73
C ALA A 63 -0.73 -0.94 -1.91
N SER A 64 0.49 -0.89 -2.46
CA SER A 64 0.88 -1.73 -3.60
C SER A 64 0.79 -3.21 -3.31
N PHE A 65 1.21 -3.65 -2.11
CA PHE A 65 1.19 -5.06 -1.73
C PHE A 65 -0.25 -5.56 -1.57
N SER A 66 -1.08 -4.79 -0.87
CA SER A 66 -2.49 -5.11 -0.66
C SER A 66 -3.24 -5.18 -1.99
N LEU A 67 -3.14 -4.13 -2.81
CA LEU A 67 -3.85 -4.04 -4.08
C LEU A 67 -3.34 -5.08 -5.10
N SER A 68 -2.02 -5.29 -5.19
CA SER A 68 -1.45 -6.32 -6.06
C SER A 68 -1.92 -7.71 -5.65
N TYR A 69 -2.01 -8.00 -4.35
CA TYR A 69 -2.49 -9.30 -3.88
C TYR A 69 -3.98 -9.52 -4.22
N PHE A 70 -4.81 -8.48 -4.05
CA PHE A 70 -6.21 -8.54 -4.45
C PHE A 70 -6.38 -8.78 -5.97
N LEU A 71 -5.60 -8.07 -6.79
CA LEU A 71 -5.62 -8.24 -8.24
C LEU A 71 -5.05 -9.59 -8.69
N TYR A 72 -4.13 -10.17 -7.93
CA TYR A 72 -3.64 -11.52 -8.18
C TYR A 72 -4.73 -12.58 -7.92
N LEU A 73 -5.54 -12.39 -6.87
CA LEU A 73 -6.62 -13.31 -6.51
C LEU A 73 -7.82 -13.27 -7.48
N HIS A 74 -8.14 -12.08 -8.01
CA HIS A 74 -9.37 -11.88 -8.79
C HIS A 74 -9.15 -11.46 -10.26
N GLY A 75 -7.90 -11.25 -10.67
CA GLY A 75 -7.56 -10.69 -11.97
C GLY A 75 -6.35 -11.33 -12.64
N SER A 76 -5.74 -10.60 -13.58
CA SER A 76 -4.55 -11.06 -14.30
C SER A 76 -3.28 -10.87 -13.48
N LEU A 77 -2.43 -11.89 -13.43
CA LEU A 77 -1.11 -11.84 -12.81
C LEU A 77 -0.26 -10.68 -13.35
N TRP A 78 -0.35 -10.39 -14.65
CA TRP A 78 0.35 -9.27 -15.27
C TRP A 78 -0.11 -7.92 -14.74
N LEU A 79 -1.41 -7.80 -14.44
CA LEU A 79 -1.99 -6.59 -13.88
C LEU A 79 -1.51 -6.38 -12.43
N ALA A 80 -1.50 -7.45 -11.63
CA ALA A 80 -0.97 -7.43 -10.26
C ALA A 80 0.51 -6.98 -10.22
N LEU A 81 1.36 -7.61 -11.04
CA LEU A 81 2.77 -7.24 -11.15
C LEU A 81 2.96 -5.79 -11.61
N SER A 82 2.17 -5.34 -12.59
CA SER A 82 2.24 -3.96 -13.08
C SER A 82 1.91 -2.95 -11.98
N VAL A 83 0.87 -3.21 -11.17
CA VAL A 83 0.52 -2.36 -10.03
C VAL A 83 1.64 -2.32 -9.01
N LEU A 84 2.26 -3.46 -8.69
CA LEU A 84 3.35 -3.53 -7.74
C LEU A 84 4.57 -2.71 -8.22
N VAL A 85 4.97 -2.86 -9.48
CA VAL A 85 6.10 -2.13 -10.07
C VAL A 85 5.84 -0.64 -10.15
N ILE A 86 4.66 -0.23 -10.65
CA ILE A 86 4.32 1.19 -10.83
C ILE A 86 4.25 1.90 -9.49
N PHE A 87 3.57 1.32 -8.49
CA PHE A 87 3.39 1.97 -7.19
C PHE A 87 4.73 2.08 -6.43
N ASN A 88 5.58 1.05 -6.48
CA ASN A 88 6.91 1.13 -5.87
C ASN A 88 7.84 2.11 -6.62
N GLY A 89 7.73 2.20 -7.94
CA GLY A 89 8.46 3.21 -8.73
C GLY A 89 8.05 4.64 -8.38
N VAL A 90 6.75 4.88 -8.22
CA VAL A 90 6.22 6.19 -7.77
C VAL A 90 6.64 6.49 -6.33
N ALA A 91 6.65 5.49 -5.44
CA ALA A 91 7.15 5.65 -4.07
C ALA A 91 8.64 6.02 -4.04
N ALA A 92 9.47 5.36 -4.86
CA ALA A 92 10.89 5.69 -5.00
C ALA A 92 11.09 7.15 -5.47
N TYR A 93 10.26 7.62 -6.40
CA TYR A 93 10.27 9.03 -6.82
C TYR A 93 9.91 9.98 -5.67
N PHE A 94 8.92 9.66 -4.84
CA PHE A 94 8.58 10.46 -3.67
C PHE A 94 9.75 10.53 -2.68
N PHE A 95 10.41 9.41 -2.38
CA PHE A 95 11.58 9.40 -1.50
C PHE A 95 12.76 10.16 -2.08
N PHE A 96 13.04 10.01 -3.37
CA PHE A 96 14.07 10.80 -4.05
C PHE A 96 13.79 12.30 -3.95
N LYS A 97 12.54 12.72 -4.22
CA LYS A 97 12.12 14.11 -4.10
C LYS A 97 12.23 14.63 -2.67
N ALA A 98 11.85 13.83 -1.67
CA ALA A 98 11.99 14.20 -0.26
C ALA A 98 13.46 14.35 0.16
N SER A 99 14.33 13.47 -0.32
CA SER A 99 15.78 13.50 -0.07
C SER A 99 16.45 14.73 -0.71
N ASN A 100 16.12 15.06 -1.96
CA ASN A 100 16.69 16.24 -2.63
C ASN A 100 16.28 17.56 -1.95
N MET A 101 15.11 17.63 -1.33
CA MET A 101 14.73 18.79 -0.53
C MET A 101 15.63 19.01 0.70
N ILE A 102 16.36 17.99 1.16
CA ILE A 102 17.37 18.09 2.23
C ILE A 102 18.69 18.61 1.63
N SER A 103 19.05 18.14 0.43
CA SER A 103 20.30 18.51 -0.25
C SER A 103 20.36 19.98 -0.66
N ASP A 104 19.24 20.60 -1.03
CA ASP A 104 19.16 22.03 -1.39
C ASP A 104 19.44 23.00 -0.22
N LYS A 105 19.63 22.47 1.00
CA LYS A 105 20.02 23.22 2.19
C LYS A 105 21.54 23.26 2.42
N ASN A 106 22.28 22.31 1.86
CA ASN A 106 23.74 22.19 2.05
C ASN A 106 24.55 22.81 0.91
N ARG A 107 23.89 23.51 -0.02
CA ARG A 107 24.49 24.40 -1.01
C ARG A 107 24.13 25.84 -0.68
#